data_AF-A0A846RTY1-F1
#
_entry.id   AF-A0A846RTY1-F1
#
_cell.length_a   1.000
_cell.length_b   1.000
_cell.length_c   1.000
_cell.angle_alpha   90.00
_cell.angle_beta   90.00
_cell.angle_gamma   90.00
#
_symmetry.space_group_name_H-M   'P 1'
#
loop_
_entity.id
_entity.type
_entity.pdbx_description
1 polymer ?
#
loop_
_entity_poly.entity_id
_entity_poly.type
_entity_poly.pdbx_seq_one_letter_code
_entity_poly.pdbx_strand_id
1 'polypeptide(L)'
;MGAAYLLFLLVSLGCMVLLDQRLRLFFWHDAGRAALVLAVGILFFLGWDLAGIGLGIFYRGQTELMLGVMLAPELPLEELVFLTFLSYLVMNLFLMFRRVFGKVLNRARLEERA
;
A
#
# COMPACT_ATOMS: atom_id res chain seq x y z
N MET A 1 -23.26 11.59 3.49
CA MET A 1 -22.12 12.13 4.27
C MET A 1 -20.90 11.29 3.95
N GLY A 2 -20.15 11.65 2.92
CA GLY A 2 -19.27 10.73 2.20
C GLY A 2 -17.76 10.89 2.47
N ALA A 3 -17.30 10.98 3.72
CA ALA A 3 -15.86 11.09 3.99
C ALA A 3 -15.29 9.93 4.81
N ALA A 4 -16.14 8.98 5.23
CA ALA A 4 -15.74 7.89 6.11
C ALA A 4 -14.69 6.99 5.45
N TYR A 5 -14.83 6.70 4.16
CA TYR A 5 -13.88 5.84 3.45
C TYR A 5 -12.47 6.42 3.41
N LEU A 6 -12.33 7.68 2.98
CA LEU A 6 -11.04 8.36 2.99
C LEU A 6 -10.46 8.44 4.41
N LEU A 7 -11.28 8.73 5.41
CA LEU A 7 -10.84 8.77 6.80
C LEU A 7 -10.29 7.41 7.26
N PHE A 8 -11.01 6.31 7.01
CA PHE A 8 -10.54 4.97 7.36
C PHE A 8 -9.26 4.60 6.62
N LEU A 9 -9.11 5.00 5.36
CA LEU A 9 -7.86 4.81 4.61
C LEU A 9 -6.70 5.58 5.22
N LEU A 10 -6.90 6.86 5.53
CA LEU A 10 -5.85 7.71 6.13
C LEU A 10 -5.44 7.22 7.51
N VAL A 11 -6.41 6.84 8.36
CA VAL A 11 -6.13 6.24 9.67
C VAL A 11 -5.35 4.94 9.51
N SER A 12 -5.79 4.05 8.59
CA SER A 12 -5.11 2.77 8.34
C SER A 12 -3.69 2.98 7.81
N LEU A 13 -3.50 3.93 6.88
CA LEU A 13 -2.19 4.31 6.37
C LEU A 13 -1.30 4.87 7.49
N GLY A 14 -1.85 5.75 8.33
CA GLY A 14 -1.15 6.28 9.51
C GLY A 14 -0.68 5.17 10.46
N CYS A 15 -1.55 4.19 10.76
CA CYS A 15 -1.16 3.02 11.54
C CYS A 15 -0.02 2.23 10.89
N MET A 16 -0.03 2.07 9.57
CA MET A 16 1.05 1.39 8.85
C MET A 16 2.36 2.17 8.92
N VAL A 17 2.33 3.50 8.82
CA VAL A 17 3.52 4.36 8.96
C VAL A 17 4.12 4.26 10.36
N LEU A 18 3.26 4.26 11.40
CA LEU A 18 3.72 4.08 12.79
C LEU A 18 4.35 2.69 13.00
N LEU A 19 3.77 1.65 12.39
CA LEU A 19 4.31 0.29 12.45
C LEU A 19 5.66 0.19 11.72
N ASP A 20 5.79 0.82 10.56
CA ASP A 20 7.05 0.91 9.83
C ASP A 20 8.12 1.65 10.65
N GLN A 21 7.75 2.74 11.35
CA GLN A 21 8.67 3.46 12.24
C GLN A 21 9.15 2.57 13.39
N ARG A 22 8.23 1.88 14.06
CA ARG A 22 8.55 1.04 15.21
C ARG A 22 9.46 -0.13 14.81
N LEU A 23 9.21 -0.72 13.65
CA LEU A 23 9.93 -1.92 13.21
C LEU A 23 11.09 -1.60 12.24
N ARG A 24 11.25 -0.37 11.77
CA ARG A 24 12.21 0.05 10.74
C ARG A 24 12.21 -0.93 9.56
N LEU A 25 11.09 -1.01 8.84
CA LEU A 25 10.90 -1.98 7.77
C LEU A 25 11.31 -1.37 6.43
N PHE A 26 10.58 -0.36 5.98
CA PHE A 26 10.56 0.14 4.62
C PHE A 26 11.14 1.56 4.52
N PHE A 27 10.38 2.60 4.90
CA PHE A 27 10.85 4.00 4.83
C PHE A 27 11.95 4.28 5.84
N TRP A 28 11.82 3.71 7.03
CA TRP A 28 12.79 3.90 8.12
C TRP A 28 14.03 3.00 8.00
N HIS A 29 14.07 2.14 6.97
CA HIS A 29 15.27 1.39 6.61
C HIS A 29 16.07 2.15 5.53
N ASP A 30 15.40 2.57 4.45
CA ASP A 30 16.00 3.36 3.37
C ASP A 30 14.91 4.19 2.68
N ALA A 31 14.83 5.47 3.02
CA ALA A 31 13.78 6.36 2.52
C ALA A 31 13.85 6.58 1.00
N GLY A 32 15.04 6.58 0.41
CA GLY A 32 15.22 6.80 -1.03
C GLY A 32 14.70 5.62 -1.85
N ARG A 33 15.07 4.40 -1.46
CA ARG A 33 14.56 3.18 -2.10
C ARG A 33 13.07 2.99 -1.85
N ALA A 34 12.60 3.29 -0.63
CA ALA A 34 11.19 3.18 -0.30
C ALA A 34 10.33 4.12 -1.14
N ALA A 35 10.75 5.39 -1.28
CA ALA A 35 10.06 6.36 -2.12
C ALA A 35 10.03 5.93 -3.59
N LEU A 36 11.14 5.42 -4.12
CA LEU A 36 11.20 4.94 -5.51
C LEU A 36 10.24 3.77 -5.75
N VAL A 37 10.27 2.75 -4.88
CA VAL A 37 9.40 1.58 -5.01
C VAL A 37 7.93 1.97 -4.88
N LEU A 38 7.61 2.86 -3.92
CA LEU A 38 6.25 3.33 -3.73
C LEU A 38 5.77 4.13 -4.95
N ALA A 39 6.58 5.05 -5.47
CA ALA A 39 6.24 5.85 -6.64
C ALA A 39 6.03 4.96 -7.88
N VAL A 40 6.93 4.01 -8.13
CA VAL A 40 6.80 3.07 -9.26
C VAL A 40 5.55 2.21 -9.12
N GLY A 41 5.25 1.68 -7.92
CA GLY A 41 4.05 0.90 -7.67
C GLY A 41 2.77 1.69 -7.91
N ILE A 42 2.69 2.91 -7.37
CA ILE A 42 1.54 3.81 -7.57
C ILE A 42 1.37 4.12 -9.06
N LEU A 43 2.43 4.51 -9.77
CA LEU A 43 2.36 4.83 -11.20
C LEU A 43 1.93 3.63 -12.05
N PHE A 44 2.43 2.44 -11.73
CA PHE A 44 2.05 1.21 -12.42
C PHE A 44 0.56 0.91 -12.24
N PHE A 45 0.07 0.93 -11.00
CA PHE A 45 -1.35 0.66 -10.74
C PHE A 45 -2.25 1.75 -11.30
N LEU A 46 -1.83 3.02 -11.25
CA LEU A 46 -2.59 4.12 -11.84
C LEU A 46 -2.68 3.97 -13.36
N GLY A 47 -1.58 3.59 -14.03
CA GLY A 47 -1.60 3.31 -15.46
C GLY A 47 -2.49 2.12 -15.81
N TRP A 48 -2.49 1.08 -14.98
CA TRP A 48 -3.38 -0.07 -15.13
C TRP A 48 -4.86 0.31 -14.95
N ASP A 49 -5.16 1.14 -13.96
CA ASP A 49 -6.50 1.62 -13.65
C ASP A 49 -7.06 2.47 -14.80
N LEU A 50 -6.27 3.44 -15.29
CA LEU A 50 -6.61 4.23 -16.47
C LEU A 50 -6.83 3.38 -17.72
N ALA A 51 -6.03 2.32 -17.91
CA ALA A 51 -6.23 1.39 -19.02
C ALA A 51 -7.56 0.63 -18.89
N GLY A 52 -7.91 0.17 -17.69
CA GLY A 52 -9.18 -0.52 -17.48
C GLY A 52 -10.40 0.40 -17.55
N ILE A 53 -10.28 1.68 -17.15
CA ILE A 53 -11.29 2.71 -17.40
C ILE A 53 -11.45 2.94 -18.91
N GLY A 54 -10.34 3.09 -19.64
CA GLY A 54 -10.35 3.28 -21.09
C GLY A 54 -10.96 2.11 -21.88
N LEU A 55 -10.85 0.89 -21.35
CA LEU A 55 -11.47 -0.31 -21.91
C LEU A 55 -12.93 -0.53 -21.46
N GLY A 56 -13.46 0.33 -20.58
CA GLY A 56 -14.81 0.18 -20.01
C GLY A 56 -14.96 -1.03 -19.07
N ILE A 57 -13.85 -1.51 -18.50
CA ILE A 57 -13.84 -2.65 -17.58
C ILE A 57 -14.09 -2.17 -16.14
N PHE A 58 -13.54 -1.01 -15.78
CA PHE A 58 -13.76 -0.38 -14.48
C PHE A 58 -14.85 0.67 -14.58
N TYR A 59 -15.99 0.39 -13.94
CA TYR A 59 -17.07 1.33 -13.73
C TYR A 59 -17.18 1.69 -12.27
N ARG A 60 -17.42 2.97 -12.00
CA ARG A 60 -17.57 3.51 -10.66
C ARG A 60 -18.81 2.94 -9.97
N GLY A 61 -18.61 2.24 -8.85
CA GLY A 61 -19.68 2.04 -7.88
C GLY A 61 -19.94 3.35 -7.17
N GLN A 62 -20.93 4.14 -7.59
CA GLN A 62 -21.33 5.34 -6.85
C GLN A 62 -21.87 4.92 -5.48
N THR A 63 -21.03 4.98 -4.46
CA THR A 63 -21.43 4.76 -3.06
C THR A 63 -21.48 6.09 -2.32
N GLU A 64 -22.55 6.35 -1.56
CA GLU A 64 -22.79 7.60 -0.80
C GLU A 64 -21.71 7.97 0.25
N LEU A 65 -20.71 7.10 0.40
CA LEU A 65 -19.61 7.20 1.36
C LEU A 65 -18.34 7.87 0.79
N MET A 66 -18.30 8.21 -0.50
CA MET A 66 -17.15 8.84 -1.16
C MET A 66 -17.26 10.38 -1.18
N LEU A 67 -16.12 11.09 -1.12
CA LEU A 67 -16.06 12.55 -1.02
C LEU A 67 -16.47 13.23 -2.32
N GLY A 68 -16.47 12.48 -3.43
CA GLY A 68 -16.84 12.97 -4.75
C GLY A 68 -15.74 13.80 -5.44
N VAL A 69 -14.55 13.92 -4.85
CA VAL A 69 -13.39 14.61 -5.45
C VAL A 69 -12.75 13.71 -6.51
N MET A 70 -12.64 14.21 -7.74
CA MET A 70 -12.16 13.46 -8.90
C MET A 70 -10.80 13.99 -9.35
N LEU A 71 -9.84 13.09 -9.52
CA LEU A 71 -8.54 13.38 -10.13
C LEU A 71 -8.61 13.29 -11.67
N ALA A 72 -9.42 12.38 -12.21
CA ALA A 72 -9.66 12.21 -13.64
C ALA A 72 -11.11 11.70 -13.89
N PRO A 73 -11.60 11.62 -15.14
CA PRO A 73 -12.88 10.97 -15.42
C PRO A 73 -12.88 9.56 -14.82
N GLU A 74 -13.86 9.27 -13.96
CA GLU A 74 -13.98 8.02 -13.20
C GLU A 74 -12.89 7.69 -12.17
N LEU A 75 -11.91 8.57 -11.90
CA LEU A 75 -10.81 8.32 -10.95
C LEU A 75 -10.91 9.20 -9.69
N PRO A 76 -11.56 8.74 -8.61
CA PRO A 76 -11.63 9.44 -7.34
C PRO A 76 -10.28 9.61 -6.63
N LEU A 77 -10.14 10.67 -5.84
CA LEU A 77 -8.95 10.93 -5.02
C LEU A 77 -8.63 9.77 -4.06
N GLU A 78 -9.68 9.13 -3.54
CA GLU A 78 -9.56 8.02 -2.60
C GLU A 78 -8.84 6.81 -3.20
N GLU A 79 -8.92 6.60 -4.52
CA GLU A 79 -8.18 5.52 -5.19
C GLU A 79 -6.68 5.75 -5.13
N LEU A 80 -6.21 6.99 -5.31
CA LEU A 80 -4.78 7.30 -5.17
C LEU A 80 -4.28 7.02 -3.74
N VAL A 81 -5.10 7.35 -2.74
CA VAL A 81 -4.80 7.07 -1.32
C VAL A 81 -4.84 5.56 -1.06
N PHE A 82 -5.80 4.85 -1.64
CA PHE A 82 -5.89 3.40 -1.56
C PHE A 82 -4.69 2.70 -2.21
N LEU A 83 -4.27 3.11 -3.40
CA LEU A 83 -3.10 2.56 -4.08
C LEU A 83 -1.81 2.82 -3.30
N THR A 84 -1.71 4.00 -2.69
CA THR A 84 -0.61 4.34 -1.77
C THR A 84 -0.62 3.40 -0.57
N PHE A 85 -1.78 3.23 0.07
CA PHE A 85 -1.96 2.31 1.19
C PHE A 85 -1.64 0.86 0.83
N LEU A 86 -2.17 0.37 -0.30
CA LEU A 86 -1.97 -0.99 -0.77
C LEU A 86 -0.48 -1.27 -1.04
N SER A 87 0.17 -0.38 -1.78
CA SER A 87 1.59 -0.50 -2.11
C SER A 87 2.46 -0.49 -0.83
N TYR A 88 2.13 0.41 0.10
CA TYR A 88 2.83 0.52 1.38
C TYR A 88 2.62 -0.71 2.26
N LEU A 89 1.37 -1.19 2.36
CA LEU A 89 0.99 -2.38 3.13
C LEU A 89 1.74 -3.63 2.64
N VAL A 90 1.74 -3.87 1.32
CA VAL A 90 2.41 -5.03 0.72
C VAL A 90 3.90 -5.00 1.01
N MET A 91 4.55 -3.83 0.92
CA MET A 91 5.98 -3.71 1.24
C MET A 91 6.28 -3.95 2.72
N ASN A 92 5.47 -3.40 3.62
CA ASN A 92 5.59 -3.66 5.06
C ASN A 92 5.45 -5.15 5.38
N LEU A 93 4.45 -5.83 4.79
CA LEU A 93 4.25 -7.26 4.96
C LEU A 93 5.43 -8.06 4.40
N PHE A 94 5.87 -7.75 3.18
CA PHE A 94 7.00 -8.43 2.55
C PHE A 94 8.27 -8.37 3.41
N LEU A 95 8.60 -7.18 3.92
CA LEU A 95 9.78 -6.98 4.76
C LEU A 95 9.64 -7.64 6.13
N MET A 96 8.43 -7.60 6.71
CA MET A 96 8.12 -8.30 7.96
C MET A 96 8.30 -9.82 7.80
N PHE A 97 7.69 -10.41 6.77
CA PHE A 97 7.83 -11.84 6.49
C PHE A 97 9.27 -12.21 6.21
N ARG A 98 9.99 -11.46 5.37
CA ARG A 98 11.41 -11.72 5.10
C ARG A 98 12.24 -11.74 6.39
N ARG A 99 11.95 -10.84 7.34
CA ARG A 99 12.63 -10.80 8.64
C ARG A 99 12.24 -11.98 9.55
N VAL A 100 10.96 -12.35 9.62
CA VAL A 100 10.48 -13.45 10.47
C VAL A 100 10.98 -14.79 9.94
N PHE A 101 10.78 -15.08 8.66
CA PHE A 101 11.22 -16.34 8.04
C PHE A 101 12.75 -16.48 8.06
N GLY A 102 13.50 -15.40 7.84
CA GLY A 102 14.97 -15.43 7.94
C GLY A 102 15.47 -15.83 9.33
N LYS A 103 14.78 -15.40 10.40
CA LYS A 103 15.10 -15.83 11.78
C LYS A 103 14.77 -17.31 12.03
N VAL A 104 13.61 -17.77 11.55
CA VAL A 104 13.17 -19.17 11.72
C VAL A 104 14.12 -20.14 11.02
N LEU A 105 14.46 -19.87 9.75
CA LEU A 105 15.38 -20.69 8.96
C LEU A 105 16.78 -20.78 9.58
N ASN A 106 17.31 -19.67 10.09
CA ASN A 106 18.61 -19.67 10.75
C ASN A 106 18.60 -20.46 12.06
N ARG A 107 17.51 -20.42 12.82
CA ARG A 107 17.38 -21.18 14.07
C ARG A 107 17.37 -22.69 13.82
N ALA A 108 16.57 -23.16 12.84
CA ALA A 108 16.53 -24.57 12.47
C ALA A 108 17.90 -25.11 12.04
N ARG A 109 18.65 -24.32 11.25
CA ARG A 109 20.02 -24.70 10.82
C ARG A 109 21.02 -24.80 11.97
N LEU A 110 20.84 -24.04 13.05
CA LEU A 110 21.70 -24.14 14.24
C LEU A 110 21.35 -25.38 15.08
N GLU A 111 20.07 -25.73 15.18
CA GLU A 111 19.60 -26.93 15.87
C GLU A 111 20.04 -28.22 15.14
N GLU A 112 20.11 -28.22 13.80
CA GLU A 112 20.66 -29.36 13.02
C GLU A 112 22.18 -29.55 13.16
N ARG A 113 22.92 -28.54 13.63
CA ARG A 113 24.40 -28.57 13.72
C ARG A 113 24.93 -28.85 15.13
N ALA A 114 24.05 -28.91 16.13
CA ALA A 114 24.38 -29.17 17.54
C ALA A 114 24.17 -30.66 17.88
#